data_AF-A0A849ID30-F1
#
_entry.id   AF-A0A849ID30-F1
#
_cell.length_a   1.000
_cell.length_b   1.000
_cell.length_c   1.000
_cell.angle_alpha   90.00
_cell.angle_beta   90.00
_cell.angle_gamma   90.00
#
_symmetry.space_group_name_H-M   'P 1'
#
loop_
_entity.id
_entity.type
_entity.pdbx_description
1 polymer ?
#
loop_
_entity_poly.entity_id
_entity_poly.type
_entity_poly.pdbx_seq_one_letter_code
_entity_poly.pdbx_strand_id
1 'polypeptide(L)'
;MKTQAFRKLTTACAAALAAAVLAGPVLADDETAVAGEILVEGITATPARAGQTTRVTFSIENQGLSPVTVMGLRLSTGEPSRVMGFLGTSHSTAMQGVPVEPGETAQLSRRTFWIEVGPLKTDLPAGAVIPGTLLLGRFETPISVHAVRGAAKGDPSSTGSLPEPRE
;
A
#
# COMPACT_ATOMS: atom_id res chain seq x y z
N MET A 1 -1.19 18.98 -81.95
CA MET A 1 0.28 18.92 -82.13
C MET A 1 0.95 19.79 -81.07
N LYS A 2 2.08 19.31 -80.55
CA LYS A 2 3.04 19.92 -79.61
C LYS A 2 2.87 19.60 -78.10
N THR A 3 3.43 18.44 -77.80
CA THR A 3 4.06 17.95 -76.56
C THR A 3 5.05 18.95 -75.93
N GLN A 4 4.97 19.18 -74.61
CA GLN A 4 6.08 19.45 -73.67
C GLN A 4 5.56 19.16 -72.25
N ALA A 5 5.99 18.12 -71.53
CA ALA A 5 7.31 17.80 -70.94
C ALA A 5 7.49 18.35 -69.51
N PHE A 6 7.31 17.44 -68.55
CA PHE A 6 8.07 17.21 -67.31
C PHE A 6 8.79 18.40 -66.64
N ARG A 7 8.50 18.59 -65.34
CA ARG A 7 9.51 18.47 -64.27
C ARG A 7 8.84 18.30 -62.91
N LYS A 8 9.06 17.12 -62.31
CA LYS A 8 8.80 16.82 -60.90
C LYS A 8 9.75 17.67 -60.04
N LEU A 9 9.23 18.41 -59.07
CA LEU A 9 10.00 18.85 -57.90
C LEU A 9 9.23 18.46 -56.64
N THR A 10 9.49 17.23 -56.21
CA THR A 10 9.37 16.78 -54.83
C THR A 10 10.27 17.64 -53.95
N THR A 11 9.68 18.43 -53.06
CA THR A 11 10.41 18.99 -51.91
C THR A 11 9.67 18.55 -50.65
N ALA A 12 10.23 17.53 -50.00
CA ALA A 12 9.79 17.03 -48.71
C ALA A 12 10.33 17.96 -47.62
N CYS A 13 9.45 18.63 -46.87
CA CYS A 13 9.79 19.23 -45.59
C CYS A 13 9.17 18.35 -44.49
N ALA A 14 9.93 17.33 -44.08
CA ALA A 14 9.64 16.57 -42.86
C ALA A 14 9.99 17.47 -41.66
N ALA A 15 9.01 18.19 -41.13
CA ALA A 15 9.13 18.86 -39.84
C ALA A 15 8.91 17.82 -38.74
N ALA A 16 9.99 17.15 -38.32
CA ALA A 16 9.99 16.33 -37.13
C ALA A 16 9.96 17.24 -35.90
N LEU A 17 8.76 17.52 -35.38
CA LEU A 17 8.61 18.09 -34.04
C LEU A 17 8.88 16.98 -33.02
N ALA A 18 10.12 16.90 -32.55
CA ALA A 18 10.46 16.14 -31.37
C ALA A 18 9.91 16.90 -30.14
N ALA A 19 8.65 16.62 -29.79
CA ALA A 19 8.14 16.98 -28.47
C ALA A 19 8.85 16.08 -27.46
N ALA A 20 9.91 16.60 -26.85
CA ALA A 20 10.54 16.01 -25.67
C ALA A 20 9.50 16.02 -24.55
N VAL A 21 8.79 14.90 -24.39
CA VAL A 21 8.00 14.64 -23.20
C VAL A 21 9.00 14.52 -22.06
N LEU A 22 9.15 15.61 -21.30
CA LEU A 22 9.73 15.60 -19.98
C LEU A 22 8.78 14.81 -19.08
N ALA A 23 8.82 13.49 -19.19
CA ALA A 23 8.30 12.59 -18.16
C ALA A 23 9.20 12.79 -16.94
N GLY A 24 8.83 13.72 -16.07
CA GLY A 24 9.34 13.73 -14.71
C GLY A 24 9.07 12.35 -14.08
N PRO A 25 9.91 11.88 -13.15
CA PRO A 25 9.60 10.69 -12.38
C PRO A 25 8.37 11.02 -11.53
N VAL A 26 7.19 10.64 -12.02
CA VAL A 26 6.02 10.48 -11.16
C VAL A 26 6.39 9.36 -10.20
N LEU A 27 6.66 9.74 -8.94
CA LEU A 27 6.71 8.80 -7.82
C LEU A 27 5.29 8.27 -7.59
N ALA A 28 4.79 7.44 -8.51
CA ALA A 28 3.58 6.66 -8.32
C ALA A 28 3.97 5.43 -7.51
N ASP A 29 4.12 5.61 -6.20
CA ASP A 29 4.32 4.51 -5.25
C ASP A 29 3.16 4.43 -4.26
N ASP A 30 1.99 4.95 -4.64
CA ASP A 30 0.72 4.58 -4.02
C ASP A 30 0.15 3.42 -4.83
N GLU A 31 0.55 2.21 -4.44
CA GLU A 31 -0.01 0.99 -5.03
C GLU A 31 -1.46 0.84 -4.58
N THR A 32 -2.37 1.13 -5.50
CA THR A 32 -3.80 0.97 -5.34
C THR A 32 -4.23 -0.40 -5.85
N ALA A 33 -4.94 -1.17 -5.01
CA ALA A 33 -5.60 -2.40 -5.44
C ALA A 33 -7.10 -2.17 -5.59
N VAL A 34 -7.67 -2.60 -6.73
CA VAL A 34 -9.09 -2.44 -7.05
C VAL A 34 -9.74 -3.81 -7.17
N ALA A 35 -10.83 -4.03 -6.43
CA ALA A 35 -11.61 -5.26 -6.45
C ALA A 35 -13.09 -4.94 -6.74
N GLY A 36 -13.44 -4.85 -8.02
CA GLY A 36 -14.76 -4.35 -8.41
C GLY A 36 -14.92 -2.89 -7.99
N GLU A 37 -15.84 -2.62 -7.07
CA GLU A 37 -16.13 -1.28 -6.52
C GLU A 37 -15.42 -1.01 -5.18
N ILE A 38 -14.46 -1.86 -4.82
CA ILE A 38 -13.64 -1.71 -3.61
C ILE A 38 -12.27 -1.17 -3.97
N LEU A 39 -11.89 -0.06 -3.36
CA LEU A 39 -10.59 0.58 -3.49
C LEU A 39 -9.76 0.31 -2.23
N VAL A 40 -8.52 -0.15 -2.38
CA VAL A 40 -7.60 -0.38 -1.26
C VAL A 40 -6.29 0.35 -1.54
N GLU A 41 -5.83 1.15 -0.57
CA GLU A 41 -4.68 2.04 -0.73
C GLU A 41 -3.74 2.02 0.48
N GLY A 42 -2.48 2.38 0.26
CA GLY A 42 -1.50 2.60 1.33
C GLY A 42 -1.15 1.33 2.12
N ILE A 43 -1.11 0.18 1.44
CA ILE A 43 -0.88 -1.12 2.06
C ILE A 43 0.56 -1.24 2.56
N THR A 44 0.71 -1.21 3.87
CA THR A 44 1.99 -1.13 4.55
C THR A 44 2.11 -2.14 5.67
N ALA A 45 3.29 -2.73 5.82
CA ALA A 45 3.65 -3.65 6.89
C ALA A 45 4.80 -3.10 7.74
N THR A 46 4.84 -3.48 9.02
CA THR A 46 6.01 -3.22 9.87
C THR A 46 7.11 -4.25 9.63
N PRO A 47 8.38 -3.86 9.46
CA PRO A 47 9.49 -4.80 9.44
C PRO A 47 9.53 -5.65 10.71
N ALA A 48 9.85 -6.94 10.57
CA ALA A 48 9.86 -7.89 11.68
C ALA A 48 10.84 -9.03 11.40
N ARG A 49 11.38 -9.66 12.44
CA ARG A 49 12.27 -10.83 12.33
C ARG A 49 11.48 -12.13 12.21
N ALA A 50 12.14 -13.19 11.78
CA ALA A 50 11.62 -14.55 11.90
C ALA A 50 11.16 -14.83 13.35
N GLY A 51 10.01 -15.47 13.50
CA GLY A 51 9.35 -15.72 14.78
C GLY A 51 8.53 -14.55 15.33
N GLN A 52 8.64 -13.34 14.78
CA GLN A 52 7.84 -12.18 15.19
C GLN A 52 6.58 -12.02 14.34
N THR A 53 5.71 -11.10 14.74
CA THR A 53 4.49 -10.73 14.01
C THR A 53 4.70 -9.38 13.32
N THR A 54 4.29 -9.27 12.06
CA THR A 54 4.17 -7.97 11.38
C THR A 54 2.75 -7.45 11.47
N ARG A 55 2.60 -6.12 11.52
CA ARG A 55 1.31 -5.44 11.46
C ARG A 55 1.13 -4.81 10.10
N VAL A 56 -0.01 -5.07 9.48
CA VAL A 56 -0.42 -4.53 8.18
C VAL A 56 -1.53 -3.49 8.37
N THR A 57 -1.36 -2.35 7.72
CA THR A 57 -2.26 -1.18 7.74
C THR A 57 -2.55 -0.72 6.31
N PHE A 58 -3.75 -0.20 6.06
CA PHE A 58 -4.19 0.30 4.75
C PHE A 58 -5.50 1.10 4.91
N SER A 59 -5.88 1.84 3.88
CA SER A 59 -7.23 2.40 3.73
C SER A 59 -8.05 1.53 2.77
N ILE A 60 -9.34 1.38 3.06
CA ILE A 60 -10.29 0.70 2.17
C ILE A 60 -11.53 1.57 2.00
N GLU A 61 -11.95 1.78 0.76
CA GLU A 61 -13.19 2.46 0.41
C GLU A 61 -14.12 1.49 -0.33
N ASN A 62 -15.37 1.43 0.11
CA ASN A 62 -16.40 0.63 -0.53
C ASN A 62 -17.33 1.54 -1.35
N GLN A 63 -17.10 1.65 -2.65
CA GLN A 63 -17.94 2.42 -3.56
C GLN A 63 -19.15 1.62 -4.07
N GLY A 64 -19.27 0.36 -3.66
CA GLY A 64 -20.33 -0.53 -4.12
C GLY A 64 -21.63 -0.39 -3.34
N LEU A 65 -22.64 -1.13 -3.79
CA LEU A 65 -23.99 -1.11 -3.20
C LEU A 65 -24.18 -2.10 -2.04
N SER A 66 -23.19 -2.93 -1.74
CA SER A 66 -23.27 -3.97 -0.71
C SER A 66 -22.13 -3.84 0.30
N PRO A 67 -22.38 -4.12 1.60
CA PRO A 67 -21.33 -4.08 2.60
C PRO A 67 -20.28 -5.17 2.32
N VAL A 68 -19.03 -4.85 2.66
CA VAL A 68 -17.90 -5.78 2.61
C VAL A 68 -17.32 -5.95 4.01
N THR A 69 -16.66 -7.08 4.28
CA THR A 69 -16.01 -7.31 5.58
C THR A 69 -14.56 -7.68 5.35
N VAL A 70 -13.64 -6.89 5.90
CA VAL A 70 -12.22 -7.23 5.93
C VAL A 70 -12.02 -8.37 6.94
N MET A 71 -11.71 -9.57 6.44
CA MET A 71 -11.56 -10.78 7.26
C MET A 71 -10.11 -11.12 7.59
N GLY A 72 -9.15 -10.62 6.82
CA GLY A 72 -7.74 -10.90 7.03
C GLY A 72 -6.91 -10.80 5.75
N LEU A 73 -5.70 -11.33 5.83
CA LEU A 73 -4.70 -11.28 4.76
C LEU A 73 -4.01 -12.62 4.61
N ARG A 74 -3.85 -13.11 3.38
CA ARG A 74 -3.03 -14.29 3.11
C ARG A 74 -1.77 -13.87 2.38
N LEU A 75 -0.63 -13.96 3.05
CA LEU A 75 0.66 -13.77 2.37
C LEU A 75 1.04 -15.03 1.59
N SER A 76 1.79 -14.86 0.50
CA SER A 76 2.34 -15.99 -0.28
C SER A 76 3.25 -16.90 0.55
N THR A 77 3.82 -16.38 1.63
CA THR A 77 4.66 -17.08 2.62
C THR A 77 3.85 -18.00 3.56
N GLY A 78 2.52 -17.86 3.58
CA GLY A 78 1.58 -18.80 4.21
C GLY A 78 1.48 -18.71 5.74
N GLU A 79 1.94 -17.63 6.35
CA GLU A 79 1.71 -17.34 7.76
C GLU A 79 0.23 -17.08 8.05
N PRO A 80 -0.25 -17.45 9.25
CA PRO A 80 -1.60 -17.11 9.66
C PRO A 80 -1.72 -15.59 9.87
N SER A 81 -2.92 -15.09 9.60
CA SER A 81 -3.28 -13.71 9.90
C SER A 81 -4.55 -13.62 10.74
N ARG A 82 -4.70 -12.48 11.42
CA ARG A 82 -5.90 -12.14 12.17
C ARG A 82 -6.14 -10.65 12.15
N VAL A 83 -7.40 -10.26 12.11
CA VAL A 83 -7.82 -8.86 12.28
C VAL A 83 -7.80 -8.54 13.77
N MET A 84 -7.16 -7.44 14.12
CA MET A 84 -7.06 -6.94 15.48
C MET A 84 -7.77 -5.59 15.57
N GLY A 85 -8.41 -5.31 16.70
CA GLY A 85 -8.97 -4.00 16.99
C GLY A 85 -8.87 -3.67 18.48
N PHE A 86 -8.95 -2.38 18.80
CA PHE A 86 -8.97 -1.93 20.18
C PHE A 86 -10.33 -2.18 20.85
N LEU A 87 -10.27 -2.68 22.08
CA LEU A 87 -11.36 -2.77 23.03
C LEU A 87 -11.09 -1.76 24.16
N GLY A 88 -11.63 -0.55 24.02
CA GLY A 88 -11.35 0.56 24.94
C GLY A 88 -9.99 1.22 24.67
N THR A 89 -9.34 1.73 25.71
CA THR A 89 -8.15 2.59 25.58
C THR A 89 -6.81 1.85 25.53
N SER A 90 -6.74 0.61 26.06
CA SER A 90 -5.45 -0.07 26.29
C SER A 90 -5.42 -1.54 25.89
N HIS A 91 -6.56 -2.13 25.54
CA HIS A 91 -6.63 -3.55 25.19
C HIS A 91 -6.93 -3.72 23.72
N SER A 92 -6.30 -4.71 23.09
CA SER A 92 -6.60 -5.14 21.73
C SER A 92 -7.07 -6.57 21.74
N THR A 93 -8.05 -6.90 20.90
CA THR A 93 -8.55 -8.27 20.75
C THR A 93 -8.59 -8.65 19.27
N ALA A 94 -8.51 -9.96 19.02
CA ALA A 94 -8.81 -10.49 17.70
C ALA A 94 -10.31 -10.28 17.40
N MET A 95 -10.60 -9.92 16.17
CA MET A 95 -11.93 -9.69 15.63
C MET A 95 -12.19 -10.68 14.49
N GLN A 96 -13.47 -10.98 14.24
CA GLN A 96 -13.86 -11.81 13.09
C GLN A 96 -13.73 -11.06 11.76
N GLY A 97 -13.74 -9.73 11.81
CA GLY A 97 -13.52 -8.85 10.68
C GLY A 97 -13.94 -7.41 10.98
N VAL A 98 -13.68 -6.52 10.03
CA VAL A 98 -14.14 -5.12 10.06
C VAL A 98 -15.14 -4.91 8.92
N PRO A 99 -16.42 -4.63 9.20
CA PRO A 99 -17.37 -4.26 8.16
C PRO A 99 -17.03 -2.89 7.58
N VAL A 100 -17.27 -2.72 6.28
CA VAL A 100 -17.17 -1.45 5.56
C VAL A 100 -18.45 -1.30 4.76
N GLU A 101 -19.28 -0.35 5.16
CA GLU A 101 -20.60 -0.12 4.58
C GLU A 101 -20.49 0.52 3.18
N PRO A 102 -21.55 0.44 2.35
CA PRO A 102 -21.64 1.17 1.09
C PRO A 102 -21.37 2.67 1.26
N GLY A 103 -20.43 3.21 0.47
CA GLY A 103 -20.00 4.61 0.53
C GLY A 103 -19.08 4.96 1.70
N GLU A 104 -18.63 3.98 2.48
CA GLU A 104 -17.73 4.19 3.62
C GLU A 104 -16.26 4.03 3.23
N THR A 105 -15.41 4.84 3.85
CA THR A 105 -13.96 4.63 3.90
C THR A 105 -13.55 4.22 5.31
N ALA A 106 -12.95 3.04 5.44
CA ALA A 106 -12.38 2.55 6.69
C ALA A 106 -10.85 2.60 6.66
N GLN A 107 -10.25 3.23 7.66
CA GLN A 107 -8.80 3.26 7.83
C GLN A 107 -8.36 2.20 8.84
N LEU A 108 -7.65 1.18 8.36
CA LEU A 108 -6.91 0.26 9.20
C LEU A 108 -5.60 0.94 9.62
N SER A 109 -5.52 1.26 10.90
CA SER A 109 -4.42 1.97 11.53
C SER A 109 -4.04 1.33 12.86
N ARG A 110 -2.89 1.72 13.38
CA ARG A 110 -2.43 1.31 14.72
C ARG A 110 -3.28 1.80 15.88
N ARG A 111 -4.32 2.60 15.64
CA ARG A 111 -5.18 3.19 16.68
C ARG A 111 -6.60 2.63 16.66
N THR A 112 -6.99 1.97 15.58
CA THR A 112 -8.36 1.50 15.36
C THR A 112 -8.34 -0.01 15.17
N PHE A 113 -7.89 -0.44 13.98
CA PHE A 113 -7.88 -1.82 13.55
C PHE A 113 -6.67 -2.07 12.64
N TRP A 114 -6.05 -3.25 12.74
CA TRP A 114 -4.93 -3.65 11.88
C TRP A 114 -4.99 -5.15 11.64
N ILE A 115 -4.21 -5.65 10.69
CA ILE A 115 -4.04 -7.09 10.50
C ILE A 115 -2.69 -7.50 11.07
N GLU A 116 -2.68 -8.50 11.95
CA GLU A 116 -1.45 -9.16 12.37
C GLU A 116 -1.18 -10.36 11.47
N VAL A 117 0.07 -10.49 11.02
CA VAL A 117 0.54 -11.67 10.28
C VAL A 117 1.77 -12.24 10.98
N GLY A 118 1.70 -13.52 11.34
CA GLY A 118 2.82 -14.21 11.96
C GLY A 118 2.39 -15.30 12.95
N PRO A 119 3.35 -16.02 13.54
CA PRO A 119 4.79 -15.74 13.50
C PRO A 119 5.40 -15.92 12.11
N LEU A 120 6.27 -14.98 11.70
CA LEU A 120 6.95 -14.99 10.40
C LEU A 120 7.95 -16.15 10.29
N LYS A 121 7.99 -16.82 9.13
CA LYS A 121 8.97 -17.88 8.87
C LYS A 121 10.36 -17.34 8.54
N THR A 122 10.41 -16.11 8.00
CA THR A 122 11.65 -15.45 7.57
C THR A 122 11.64 -13.98 7.99
N ASP A 123 12.81 -13.34 7.98
CA ASP A 123 12.90 -11.90 8.23
C ASP A 123 12.16 -11.11 7.15
N LEU A 124 11.40 -10.11 7.59
CA LEU A 124 10.76 -9.10 6.75
C LEU A 124 11.52 -7.77 6.89
N PRO A 125 12.54 -7.51 6.05
CA PRO A 125 13.31 -6.28 6.11
C PRO A 125 12.50 -5.08 5.61
N ALA A 126 12.90 -3.87 6.02
CA ALA A 126 12.34 -2.65 5.45
C ALA A 126 12.67 -2.55 3.95
N GLY A 127 11.71 -2.04 3.17
CA GLY A 127 11.77 -1.97 1.71
C GLY A 127 11.37 -3.26 0.99
N ALA A 128 11.04 -4.34 1.73
CA ALA A 128 10.53 -5.55 1.12
C ALA A 128 9.10 -5.37 0.61
N VAL A 129 8.78 -6.04 -0.50
CA VAL A 129 7.43 -6.13 -1.06
C VAL A 129 7.02 -7.59 -1.05
N ILE A 130 5.89 -7.91 -0.42
CA ILE A 130 5.37 -9.28 -0.36
C ILE A 130 4.02 -9.36 -1.09
N PRO A 131 3.85 -10.24 -2.08
CA PRO A 131 2.55 -10.47 -2.68
C PRO A 131 1.64 -11.24 -1.69
N GLY A 132 0.39 -10.83 -1.65
CA GLY A 132 -0.65 -11.45 -0.83
C GLY A 132 -2.04 -11.30 -1.42
N THR A 133 -3.01 -11.79 -0.66
CA THR A 133 -4.43 -11.77 -1.01
C THR A 133 -5.22 -11.23 0.17
N LEU A 134 -5.88 -10.09 -0.02
CA LEU A 134 -6.79 -9.53 0.97
C LEU A 134 -8.12 -10.28 0.93
N LEU A 135 -8.61 -10.70 2.10
CA LEU A 135 -9.84 -11.47 2.25
C LEU A 135 -10.98 -10.51 2.62
N LEU A 136 -11.96 -10.37 1.73
CA LEU A 136 -13.06 -9.40 1.78
C LEU A 136 -14.42 -10.12 1.84
N GLY A 137 -14.62 -10.96 2.86
CA GLY A 137 -15.87 -11.72 3.02
C GLY A 137 -16.06 -12.76 1.93
N ARG A 138 -16.77 -12.39 0.88
CA ARG A 138 -17.05 -13.23 -0.30
C ARG A 138 -16.07 -13.02 -1.45
N PHE A 139 -15.19 -12.03 -1.33
CA PHE A 139 -14.24 -11.65 -2.37
C PHE A 139 -12.81 -11.81 -1.87
N GLU A 140 -11.90 -12.01 -2.81
CA GLU A 140 -10.47 -12.01 -2.57
C GLU A 140 -9.83 -11.09 -3.61
N THR A 141 -8.89 -10.24 -3.19
CA THR A 141 -8.16 -9.36 -4.11
C THR A 141 -6.66 -9.49 -3.93
N PRO A 142 -5.88 -9.66 -5.02
CA PRO A 142 -4.44 -9.67 -4.93
C PRO A 142 -3.94 -8.27 -4.55
N ILE A 143 -2.95 -8.23 -3.67
CA ILE A 143 -2.31 -7.00 -3.19
C ILE A 143 -0.80 -7.20 -3.06
N SER A 144 -0.05 -6.10 -3.08
CA SER A 144 1.34 -6.09 -2.61
C SER A 144 1.44 -5.37 -1.28
N VAL A 145 2.20 -5.95 -0.36
CA VAL A 145 2.38 -5.44 1.00
C VAL A 145 3.78 -4.89 1.14
N HIS A 146 3.89 -3.59 1.40
CA HIS A 146 5.16 -2.88 1.48
C HIS A 146 5.66 -2.77 2.92
N ALA A 147 6.81 -3.37 3.23
CA ALA A 147 7.42 -3.28 4.54
C ALA A 147 8.09 -1.91 4.72
N VAL A 148 7.39 -0.94 5.29
CA VAL A 148 7.89 0.43 5.43
C VAL A 148 8.50 0.69 6.80
N ARG A 149 9.56 1.48 6.84
CA ARG A 149 10.21 1.89 8.09
C ARG A 149 9.39 3.01 8.76
N GLY A 150 8.21 2.65 9.28
CA GLY A 150 7.25 3.60 9.86
C GLY A 150 7.15 3.49 11.39
N ALA A 151 7.73 4.47 12.09
CA ALA A 151 7.51 4.89 13.48
C ALA A 151 7.27 3.83 14.58
N ALA A 152 8.30 3.09 15.00
CA ALA A 152 8.37 2.65 16.40
C ALA A 152 8.71 3.86 17.29
N LYS A 153 7.82 4.86 17.41
CA LYS A 153 8.01 5.94 18.40
C LYS A 153 7.46 5.46 19.74
N GLY A 154 8.32 4.74 20.43
CA GLY A 154 8.19 4.33 21.82
C GLY A 154 9.59 4.07 22.38
N ASP A 155 10.55 4.94 22.04
CA ASP A 155 11.88 4.95 22.63
C ASP A 155 11.95 6.19 23.55
N PRO A 156 11.85 6.03 24.87
CA PRO A 156 12.09 7.13 25.81
C PRO A 156 13.58 7.49 25.96
N SER A 157 14.51 6.85 25.22
CA SER A 157 15.94 7.22 25.27
C SER A 157 16.27 8.39 24.35
N SER A 158 15.75 9.58 24.65
CA SER A 158 16.34 10.82 24.15
C SER A 158 16.17 11.95 25.16
N THR A 159 16.53 11.69 26.42
CA THR A 159 16.89 12.76 27.35
C THR A 159 18.31 13.18 26.99
N GLY A 160 18.42 14.21 26.16
CA GLY A 160 19.69 14.86 25.89
C GLY A 160 20.35 15.28 27.19
N SER A 161 21.61 14.88 27.36
CA SER A 161 22.49 15.37 28.40
C SER A 161 22.58 16.90 28.29
N LEU A 162 22.09 17.62 29.32
CA LEU A 162 22.48 19.01 29.55
C LEU A 162 23.96 19.03 29.97
N PRO A 163 24.82 19.89 29.41
CA PRO A 163 26.14 20.12 29.97
C PRO A 163 26.01 20.84 31.33
N GLU A 164 26.73 20.33 32.33
CA GLU A 164 26.88 20.98 33.65
C GLU A 164 27.50 22.38 33.50
N PRO A 165 27.00 23.39 34.24
CA PRO A 165 27.72 24.64 34.39
C PRO A 165 28.93 24.39 35.30
N ARG A 166 30.12 24.74 34.80
CA ARG A 166 31.33 24.87 35.62
C ARG A 166 31.25 26.19 36.38
N GLU A 167 31.35 26.12 37.69
CA GLU A 167 31.83 27.20 38.56
C GLU A 167 33.01 26.70 39.38
#